data_AF-A0A4R4AC23-F1
#
_entry.id   AF-A0A4R4AC23-F1
#
_cell.length_a   1.000
_cell.length_b   1.000
_cell.length_c   1.000
_cell.angle_alpha   90.00
_cell.angle_beta   90.00
_cell.angle_gamma   90.00
#
_symmetry.space_group_name_H-M   'P 1'
#
loop_
_entity.id
_entity.type
_entity.pdbx_description
1 polymer ?
#
loop_
_entity_poly.entity_id
_entity_poly.type
_entity_poly.pdbx_seq_one_letter_code
_entity_poly.pdbx_strand_id
1 'polypeptide(L)'
;MPHPAATFALLCCLLGVLPQPRAETPACHQPFAHPEAGAERLRAIARDCDDPVLARLYHHRAAHREALGEIALLARLQRAHGNADRLRLHQGRIHAALLEGFAARAWRGGRAETLDALARGYARAIDRLERTIAGQDLAYGGR
;
A
#
# COMPACT_ATOMS: atom_id res chain seq x y z
N MET A 1 -13.20 46.63 -17.88
CA MET A 1 -13.96 45.39 -17.70
C MET A 1 -13.22 44.51 -16.69
N PRO A 2 -13.72 44.34 -15.46
CA PRO A 2 -13.01 43.55 -14.45
C PRO A 2 -13.04 42.06 -14.82
N HIS A 3 -11.89 41.40 -14.75
CA HIS A 3 -11.74 39.98 -15.06
C HIS A 3 -12.44 39.10 -14.01
N PRO A 4 -13.12 38.01 -14.41
CA PRO A 4 -13.89 37.14 -13.51
C PRO A 4 -13.04 36.44 -12.44
N ALA A 5 -11.72 36.40 -12.61
CA ALA A 5 -10.79 35.84 -11.63
C ALA A 5 -10.64 36.71 -10.37
N ALA A 6 -10.76 38.04 -10.49
CA ALA A 6 -10.59 38.95 -9.36
C ALA A 6 -11.81 38.92 -8.40
N THR A 7 -13.01 38.69 -8.94
CA THR A 7 -14.25 38.60 -8.17
C THR A 7 -14.32 37.31 -7.34
N PHE A 8 -13.75 36.21 -7.83
CA PHE A 8 -13.76 34.93 -7.12
C PHE A 8 -12.84 34.94 -5.88
N ALA A 9 -11.66 35.54 -6.00
CA ALA A 9 -10.72 35.67 -4.89
C ALA A 9 -11.27 36.54 -3.74
N LEU A 10 -11.98 37.62 -4.07
CA LEU A 10 -12.62 38.50 -3.08
C LEU A 10 -13.78 37.82 -2.35
N LEU A 11 -14.55 36.97 -3.04
CA LEU A 11 -15.66 36.21 -2.43
C LEU A 11 -15.15 35.16 -1.44
N CYS A 12 -14.05 34.47 -1.74
CA CYS A 12 -13.43 33.50 -0.82
C CYS A 12 -12.85 34.15 0.44
N CYS A 13 -12.29 35.35 0.34
CA CYS A 13 -11.80 36.09 1.51
C CYS A 13 -12.94 36.58 2.42
N LEU A 14 -14.09 36.96 1.86
CA LEU A 14 -15.27 37.42 2.62
C LEU A 14 -16.02 36.29 3.34
N LEU A 15 -15.95 35.06 2.83
CA LEU A 15 -16.64 33.91 3.39
C LEU A 15 -15.83 33.17 4.47
N GLY A 16 -14.57 33.55 4.73
CA GLY A 16 -13.73 32.92 5.76
C GLY A 16 -13.40 31.45 5.51
N VAL A 17 -13.75 30.91 4.33
CA VAL A 17 -13.45 29.53 3.94
C VAL A 17 -12.07 29.52 3.29
N LEU A 18 -11.03 29.83 4.07
CA LEU A 18 -9.70 29.37 3.72
C LEU A 18 -9.70 27.85 3.90
N PRO A 19 -9.39 27.05 2.87
CA PRO A 19 -9.21 25.61 3.06
C PRO A 19 -8.11 25.44 4.11
N GLN A 20 -8.47 24.96 5.30
CA GLN A 20 -7.47 24.66 6.31
C GLN A 20 -6.53 23.60 5.71
N PRO A 21 -5.20 23.79 5.79
CA PRO A 21 -4.27 22.76 5.37
C PRO A 21 -4.61 21.50 6.17
N ARG A 22 -4.95 20.42 5.46
CA ARG A 22 -5.24 19.13 6.08
C ARG A 22 -3.97 18.74 6.86
N ALA A 23 -4.09 18.59 8.17
CA ALA A 23 -2.96 18.17 8.98
C ALA A 23 -2.60 16.72 8.60
N GLU A 24 -1.37 16.51 8.13
CA GLU A 24 -0.85 15.18 7.80
C GLU A 24 -0.87 14.29 9.05
N THR A 25 -1.26 13.02 8.90
CA THR A 25 -1.32 12.12 10.05
C THR A 25 0.10 11.79 10.54
N PRO A 26 0.33 11.64 11.87
CA PRO A 26 1.66 11.27 12.40
C PRO A 26 2.22 9.97 11.83
N ALA A 27 1.36 9.10 11.31
CA ALA A 27 1.75 7.85 10.67
C ALA A 27 2.61 8.07 9.41
N CYS A 28 2.41 9.17 8.67
CA CYS A 28 3.18 9.47 7.47
C CYS A 28 4.67 9.64 7.80
N HIS A 29 5.01 10.21 8.96
CA HIS A 29 6.40 10.37 9.41
C HIS A 29 6.97 9.12 10.11
N GLN A 30 6.18 8.06 10.27
CA GLN A 30 6.57 6.84 10.96
C GLN A 30 6.21 5.59 10.13
N PRO A 31 6.83 5.40 8.94
CA PRO A 31 6.45 4.38 7.96
C PRO A 31 6.51 2.94 8.50
N PHE A 32 7.19 2.69 9.62
CA PHE A 32 7.35 1.36 10.21
C PHE A 32 6.71 1.22 11.61
N ALA A 33 5.98 2.23 12.11
CA ALA A 33 5.37 2.18 13.45
C ALA A 33 4.12 1.29 13.55
N HIS A 34 3.50 0.96 12.41
CA HIS A 34 2.24 0.21 12.37
C HIS A 34 2.33 -1.04 11.49
N PRO A 35 3.25 -2.00 11.78
CA PRO A 35 3.45 -3.18 10.96
C PRO A 35 2.23 -4.12 10.93
N GLU A 36 1.29 -3.96 11.86
CA GLU A 36 0.08 -4.80 11.97
C GLU A 36 -1.20 -4.12 11.44
N ALA A 37 -1.16 -2.86 11.01
CA ALA A 37 -2.37 -2.12 10.61
C ALA A 37 -3.10 -2.75 9.43
N GLY A 38 -4.39 -3.07 9.59
CA GLY A 38 -5.23 -3.64 8.52
C GLY A 38 -5.32 -2.78 7.25
N ALA A 39 -5.74 -3.40 6.14
CA ALA A 39 -5.80 -2.75 4.82
C ALA A 39 -6.61 -1.44 4.81
N GLU A 40 -7.76 -1.40 5.49
CA GLU A 40 -8.59 -0.19 5.61
C GLU A 40 -7.83 0.96 6.26
N ARG A 41 -7.18 0.71 7.41
CA ARG A 41 -6.37 1.71 8.11
C ARG A 41 -5.18 2.18 7.28
N LEU A 42 -4.51 1.27 6.57
CA LEU A 42 -3.41 1.63 5.68
C LEU A 42 -3.89 2.52 4.52
N ARG A 43 -5.07 2.27 3.95
CA ARG A 43 -5.66 3.16 2.96
C ARG A 43 -6.03 4.53 3.51
N ALA A 44 -6.51 4.59 4.75
CA ALA A 44 -6.78 5.87 5.40
C ALA A 44 -5.50 6.70 5.50
N ILE A 45 -4.42 6.11 6.02
CA ILE A 45 -3.09 6.75 6.09
C ILE A 45 -2.63 7.18 4.70
N ALA A 46 -2.75 6.31 3.69
CA ALA A 46 -2.34 6.61 2.32
C ALA A 46 -3.04 7.86 1.72
N ARG A 47 -4.31 8.09 2.06
CA ARG A 47 -5.06 9.28 1.61
C ARG A 47 -4.69 10.54 2.36
N ASP A 48 -4.12 10.39 3.56
CA ASP A 48 -3.80 11.50 4.46
C ASP A 48 -2.34 11.94 4.37
N CYS A 49 -1.48 11.19 3.66
CA CYS A 49 -0.08 11.57 3.45
C CYS A 49 0.07 12.47 2.22
N ASP A 50 0.83 13.55 2.36
CA ASP A 50 1.14 14.48 1.28
C ASP A 50 2.34 13.98 0.45
N ASP A 51 3.27 13.24 1.08
CA ASP A 51 4.38 12.61 0.37
C ASP A 51 3.85 11.46 -0.54
N PRO A 52 4.01 11.59 -1.88
CA PRO A 52 3.49 10.61 -2.82
C PRO A 52 4.16 9.23 -2.71
N VAL A 53 5.41 9.15 -2.23
CA VAL A 53 6.11 7.88 -1.99
C VAL A 53 5.48 7.16 -0.80
N LEU A 54 5.23 7.87 0.30
CA LEU A 54 4.59 7.31 1.49
C LEU A 54 3.14 6.91 1.21
N ALA A 55 2.38 7.78 0.55
CA ALA A 55 1.00 7.48 0.14
C ALA A 55 0.94 6.18 -0.69
N ARG A 56 1.82 6.05 -1.69
CA ARG A 56 1.91 4.85 -2.53
C ARG A 56 2.35 3.62 -1.77
N LEU A 57 3.32 3.75 -0.86
CA LEU A 57 3.77 2.65 0.00
C LEU A 57 2.61 2.10 0.85
N TYR A 58 1.87 2.98 1.53
CA TYR A 58 0.72 2.59 2.33
C TYR A 58 -0.40 1.98 1.49
N HIS A 59 -0.65 2.54 0.30
CA HIS A 59 -1.62 1.98 -0.64
C HIS A 59 -1.23 0.55 -1.07
N HIS A 60 0.02 0.31 -1.45
CA HIS A 60 0.47 -1.03 -1.85
C HIS A 60 0.51 -2.02 -0.67
N ARG A 61 0.87 -1.58 0.54
CA ARG A 61 0.75 -2.44 1.73
C ARG A 61 -0.70 -2.88 1.96
N ALA A 62 -1.67 -1.99 1.76
CA ALA A 62 -3.09 -2.31 1.89
C ALA A 62 -3.51 -3.36 0.86
N ALA A 63 -3.22 -3.12 -0.42
CA ALA A 63 -3.55 -4.04 -1.52
C ALA A 63 -2.90 -5.43 -1.33
N HIS A 64 -1.64 -5.46 -0.91
CA HIS A 64 -0.96 -6.73 -0.62
C HIS A 64 -1.65 -7.54 0.48
N ARG A 65 -2.15 -6.88 1.54
CA ARG A 65 -2.89 -7.59 2.60
C ARG A 65 -4.19 -8.18 2.11
N GLU A 66 -4.87 -7.51 1.19
CA GLU A 66 -6.11 -8.00 0.60
C GLU A 66 -5.86 -9.20 -0.31
N ALA A 67 -4.85 -9.11 -1.18
CA ALA A 67 -4.43 -10.24 -2.01
C ALA A 67 -4.07 -11.47 -1.16
N LEU A 68 -3.36 -11.28 -0.03
CA LEU A 68 -3.13 -12.36 0.92
C LEU A 68 -4.43 -12.88 1.58
N GLY A 69 -5.41 -12.01 1.81
CA GLY A 69 -6.73 -12.37 2.30
C GLY A 69 -7.51 -13.25 1.31
N GLU A 70 -7.46 -12.90 0.03
CA GLU A 70 -8.06 -13.67 -1.06
C GLU A 70 -7.42 -15.06 -1.20
N ILE A 71 -6.08 -15.13 -1.21
CA ILE A 71 -5.38 -16.43 -1.23
C ILE A 71 -5.72 -17.25 0.01
N ALA A 72 -5.82 -16.62 1.18
CA ALA A 72 -6.22 -17.32 2.40
C ALA A 72 -7.65 -17.88 2.31
N LEU A 73 -8.57 -17.19 1.63
CA LEU A 73 -9.91 -17.69 1.34
C LEU A 73 -9.86 -18.87 0.37
N LEU A 74 -9.14 -18.74 -0.76
CA LEU A 74 -8.95 -19.82 -1.74
C LEU A 74 -8.38 -21.09 -1.07
N ALA A 75 -7.33 -20.92 -0.26
CA ALA A 75 -6.69 -22.00 0.48
C ALA A 75 -7.61 -22.68 1.53
N ARG A 76 -8.69 -22.03 1.97
CA ARG A 76 -9.69 -22.63 2.87
C ARG A 76 -10.78 -23.39 2.10
N LEU A 77 -11.08 -22.96 0.88
CA LEU A 77 -12.07 -23.58 0.01
C LEU A 77 -11.52 -24.85 -0.63
N GLN A 78 -10.25 -24.84 -1.07
CA GLN A 78 -9.58 -26.02 -1.61
C GLN A 78 -9.06 -26.93 -0.48
N ARG A 79 -9.95 -27.73 0.12
CA ARG A 79 -9.56 -28.73 1.14
C ARG A 79 -9.04 -30.04 0.55
N ALA A 80 -9.28 -30.30 -0.74
CA ALA A 80 -9.15 -31.64 -1.34
C ALA A 80 -7.87 -31.87 -2.17
N HIS A 81 -7.19 -30.85 -2.68
CA HIS A 81 -5.99 -31.01 -3.52
C HIS A 81 -4.92 -29.96 -3.22
N GLY A 82 -3.66 -30.42 -3.09
CA GLY A 82 -2.43 -29.61 -3.19
C GLY A 82 -2.35 -28.36 -2.29
N ASN A 83 -1.46 -28.38 -1.30
CA ASN A 83 -1.25 -27.28 -0.36
C ASN A 83 -0.56 -26.02 -0.97
N ALA A 84 -0.62 -25.85 -2.30
CA ALA A 84 0.09 -24.81 -3.04
C ALA A 84 -0.36 -23.40 -2.63
N ASP A 85 -1.66 -23.16 -2.43
CA ASP A 85 -2.15 -21.84 -2.01
C ASP A 85 -1.73 -21.49 -0.59
N ARG A 86 -1.70 -22.45 0.34
CA ARG A 86 -1.14 -22.19 1.68
C ARG A 86 0.35 -21.89 1.62
N LEU A 87 1.09 -22.59 0.77
CA LEU A 87 2.52 -22.33 0.56
C LEU A 87 2.73 -20.92 0.00
N ARG A 88 1.97 -20.53 -1.03
CA ARG A 88 2.01 -19.19 -1.63
C ARG A 88 1.64 -18.10 -0.62
N LEU A 89 0.61 -18.32 0.19
CA LEU A 89 0.24 -17.43 1.30
C LEU A 89 1.41 -17.23 2.28
N HIS A 90 2.08 -18.33 2.66
CA HIS A 90 3.21 -18.27 3.57
C HIS A 90 4.41 -17.55 2.95
N GLN A 91 4.73 -17.85 1.70
CA GLN A 91 5.80 -17.18 0.94
C GLN A 91 5.54 -15.68 0.80
N GLY A 92 4.30 -15.27 0.49
CA GLY A 92 3.93 -13.86 0.39
C GLY A 92 4.13 -13.11 1.71
N ARG A 93 3.76 -13.72 2.84
CA ARG A 93 3.99 -13.16 4.19
C ARG A 93 5.47 -13.03 4.52
N ILE A 94 6.27 -14.07 4.28
CA ILE A 94 7.71 -14.05 4.52
C ILE A 94 8.38 -12.98 3.66
N HIS A 95 8.05 -12.94 2.36
CA HIS A 95 8.68 -11.99 1.44
C HIS A 95 8.40 -10.55 1.85
N ALA A 96 7.14 -10.21 2.19
CA ALA A 96 6.80 -8.89 2.68
C ALA A 96 7.52 -8.55 3.99
N ALA A 97 7.58 -9.48 4.95
CA ALA A 97 8.30 -9.26 6.21
C ALA A 97 9.80 -9.00 6.01
N LEU A 98 10.43 -9.72 5.07
CA LEU A 98 11.84 -9.50 4.72
C LEU A 98 12.04 -8.12 4.07
N LEU A 99 11.20 -7.76 3.10
CA LEU A 99 11.25 -6.43 2.47
C LEU A 99 11.12 -5.30 3.50
N GLU A 100 10.14 -5.41 4.39
CA GLU A 100 9.90 -4.47 5.48
C GLU A 100 11.11 -4.38 6.43
N GLY A 101 11.65 -5.52 6.86
CA GLY A 101 12.80 -5.56 7.76
C GLY A 101 14.05 -4.89 7.18
N PHE A 102 14.36 -5.17 5.91
CA PHE A 102 15.50 -4.53 5.23
C PHE A 102 15.28 -3.03 5.03
N ALA A 103 14.09 -2.62 4.61
CA ALA A 103 13.76 -1.22 4.42
C ALA A 103 13.78 -0.44 5.74
N ALA A 104 13.22 -1.00 6.82
CA ALA A 104 13.24 -0.37 8.14
C ALA A 104 14.66 -0.17 8.68
N ARG A 105 15.56 -1.14 8.44
CA ARG A 105 16.98 -0.99 8.80
C ARG A 105 17.66 0.10 7.96
N ALA A 106 17.41 0.13 6.66
CA ALA A 106 17.98 1.13 5.76
C ALA A 106 17.51 2.55 6.09
N TRP A 107 16.21 2.73 6.34
CA TRP A 107 15.59 4.01 6.67
C TRP A 107 16.13 4.59 7.98
N ARG A 108 16.30 3.76 9.02
CA ARG A 108 16.96 4.17 10.27
C ARG A 108 18.41 4.63 10.07
N GLY A 109 19.07 4.16 9.01
CA GLY A 109 20.39 4.61 8.60
C GLY A 109 20.39 5.87 7.74
N GLY A 110 19.25 6.55 7.58
CA GLY A 110 19.11 7.79 6.81
C GLY A 110 18.85 7.62 5.31
N ARG A 111 18.65 6.39 4.82
CA ARG A 111 18.41 6.10 3.39
C ARG A 111 16.93 6.18 3.03
N ALA A 112 16.42 7.38 2.81
CA ALA A 112 15.01 7.62 2.50
C ALA A 112 14.55 6.98 1.17
N GLU A 113 15.45 6.83 0.19
CA GLU A 113 15.20 6.18 -1.10
C GLU A 113 14.75 4.71 -0.96
N THR A 114 15.00 4.10 0.20
CA THR A 114 14.53 2.74 0.50
C THR A 114 13.00 2.63 0.54
N LEU A 115 12.28 3.71 0.83
CA LEU A 115 10.81 3.69 0.91
C LEU A 115 10.18 3.50 -0.47
N ASP A 116 10.76 4.15 -1.48
CA ASP A 116 10.38 4.01 -2.87
C ASP A 116 10.75 2.61 -3.42
N ALA A 117 11.93 2.10 -3.04
CA ALA A 117 12.31 0.72 -3.34
C ALA A 117 11.35 -0.31 -2.71
N LEU A 118 10.92 -0.07 -1.46
CA LEU A 118 9.94 -0.90 -0.77
C LEU A 118 8.56 -0.85 -1.46
N ALA A 119 8.09 0.34 -1.84
CA ALA A 119 6.83 0.50 -2.57
C ALA A 119 6.83 -0.30 -3.88
N ARG A 120 7.92 -0.23 -4.68
CA ARG A 120 8.11 -1.09 -5.86
C ARG A 120 8.16 -2.58 -5.53
N GLY A 121 8.76 -2.94 -4.40
CA GLY A 121 8.79 -4.31 -3.89
C GLY A 121 7.38 -4.85 -3.68
N TYR A 122 6.51 -4.07 -3.03
CA TYR A 122 5.11 -4.43 -2.85
C TYR A 122 4.34 -4.52 -4.17
N ALA A 123 4.53 -3.59 -5.10
CA ALA A 123 3.88 -3.66 -6.41
C ALA A 123 4.18 -4.99 -7.14
N ARG A 124 5.44 -5.44 -7.12
CA ARG A 124 5.82 -6.75 -7.68
C ARG A 124 5.26 -7.94 -6.91
N ALA A 125 5.17 -7.82 -5.57
CA ALA A 125 4.59 -8.87 -4.74
C ALA A 125 3.08 -9.03 -5.03
N ILE A 126 2.34 -7.92 -5.12
CA ILE A 126 0.92 -7.89 -5.50
C ILE A 126 0.72 -8.56 -6.86
N ASP A 127 1.45 -8.12 -7.88
CA ASP A 127 1.38 -8.66 -9.24
C ASP A 127 1.61 -10.18 -9.29
N ARG A 128 2.50 -10.72 -8.44
CA ARG A 128 2.67 -12.18 -8.30
C ARG A 128 1.45 -12.85 -7.65
N LEU A 129 0.90 -12.27 -6.58
CA LEU A 129 -0.28 -12.82 -5.91
C LEU A 129 -1.52 -12.76 -6.81
N GLU A 130 -1.69 -11.70 -7.59
CA GLU A 130 -2.80 -11.54 -8.53
C GLU A 130 -2.74 -12.60 -9.65
N ARG A 131 -1.55 -12.88 -10.20
CA ARG A 131 -1.36 -13.99 -11.15
C ARG A 131 -1.68 -15.35 -10.55
N THR A 132 -1.30 -15.58 -9.28
CA THR A 132 -1.69 -16.78 -8.54
C THR A 132 -3.21 -16.89 -8.44
N ILE A 133 -3.89 -15.82 -8.01
CA ILE A 133 -5.34 -15.78 -7.82
C ILE A 133 -6.06 -16.04 -9.15
N ALA A 134 -5.55 -15.47 -10.24
CA ALA A 134 -6.05 -15.69 -11.60
C ALA A 134 -5.73 -17.09 -12.16
N GLY A 135 -5.01 -17.95 -11.42
CA GLY A 135 -4.62 -19.30 -11.84
C GLY A 135 -3.56 -19.34 -12.96
N GLN A 136 -2.95 -18.20 -13.30
CA GLN A 136 -2.00 -18.10 -14.41
C GLN A 136 -0.71 -18.87 -14.14
N ASP A 137 -0.34 -19.03 -12.87
CA ASP A 137 0.83 -19.82 -12.47
C ASP A 137 0.65 -21.33 -12.76
N LEU A 138 -0.59 -21.79 -12.91
CA LEU A 138 -0.91 -23.19 -13.24
C LEU A 138 -0.88 -23.44 -14.75
N ALA A 139 -1.09 -22.41 -15.58
CA ALA A 139 -1.11 -22.53 -17.03
C ALA A 139 0.26 -22.82 -17.66
N TYR A 140 1.36 -22.51 -16.95
CA TYR A 140 2.74 -22.69 -17.44
C TYR A 140 3.50 -23.85 -16.78
N GLY A 141 2.90 -24.54 -15.82
CA GLY A 141 3.52 -25.67 -15.09
C GLY A 141 3.36 -27.04 -15.76
N GLY A 142 2.77 -27.11 -16.95
CA GLY A 142 2.54 -28.35 -17.71
C GLY A 142 3.68 -28.71 -18.68
N ARG A 143 4.94 -28.57 -18.27
CA ARG A 143 6.11 -29.09 -19.01
C ARG A 143 7.00 -29.91 -18.09
#